data_AF-A0AAJ1UHT9-F1
#
_entry.id   AF-A0AAJ1UHT9-F1
#
_cell.length_a   1.000
_cell.length_b   1.000
_cell.length_c   1.000
_cell.angle_alpha   90.00
_cell.angle_beta   90.00
_cell.angle_gamma   90.00
#
_symmetry.space_group_name_H-M   'P 1'
#
loop_
_entity.id
_entity.type
_entity.pdbx_description
1 polymer ?
#
loop_
_entity_poly.entity_id
_entity_poly.type
_entity_poly.pdbx_seq_one_letter_code
_entity_poly.pdbx_strand_id
1 'polypeptide(L)'
;MAYVDYDYYKDTYRGSLDKETVLKLLEEASDEVDKLTYGRIRKKGFNNLTEYQRELIKKAVCYQADFINTYGSYLSSPLGGFSIGDVSLSFGKDNQGAGGVVAD
;
A
#
# COMPACT_ATOMS: atom_id res chain seq x y z
N MET A 1 -10.25 -7.42 5.35
CA MET A 1 -9.56 -8.58 5.96
C MET A 1 -8.14 -8.67 5.45
N ALA A 2 -7.18 -8.33 6.31
CA ALA A 2 -5.77 -8.28 5.95
C ALA A 2 -5.18 -9.67 5.66
N TYR A 3 -4.15 -9.72 4.81
CA TYR A 3 -3.37 -10.93 4.56
C TYR A 3 -2.29 -11.21 5.62
N VAL A 4 -2.06 -10.23 6.49
CA VAL A 4 -0.98 -10.20 7.47
C VAL A 4 -1.56 -9.80 8.83
N ASP A 5 -1.17 -10.53 9.87
CA ASP A 5 -1.48 -10.21 11.26
C ASP A 5 -0.38 -9.34 11.89
N TYR A 6 -0.71 -8.70 13.01
CA TYR A 6 0.22 -7.86 13.76
C TYR A 6 1.50 -8.60 14.16
N ASP A 7 1.39 -9.85 14.61
CA ASP A 7 2.55 -10.67 15.02
C ASP A 7 3.53 -10.88 13.85
N TYR A 8 3.04 -11.17 12.63
CA TYR A 8 3.91 -11.30 11.47
C TYR A 8 4.60 -9.96 11.13
N TYR A 9 3.84 -8.86 11.21
CA TYR A 9 4.37 -7.51 10.98
C TYR A 9 5.48 -7.16 11.97
N LYS A 10 5.29 -7.49 13.26
CA LYS A 10 6.23 -7.14 14.32
C LYS A 10 7.44 -8.07 14.39
N ASP A 11 7.22 -9.38 14.38
CA ASP A 11 8.27 -10.37 14.63
C ASP A 11 9.03 -10.76 13.36
N THR A 12 8.33 -10.90 12.23
CA THR A 12 8.95 -11.35 10.96
C THR A 12 9.43 -10.17 10.13
N TYR A 13 8.54 -9.21 9.89
CA TYR A 13 8.85 -8.03 9.07
C TYR A 13 9.63 -6.97 9.85
N ARG A 14 9.57 -6.98 11.19
CA ARG A 14 10.27 -6.05 12.09
C ARG A 14 9.82 -4.60 11.95
N GLY A 15 8.54 -4.40 11.71
CA GLY A 15 7.96 -3.06 11.61
C GLY A 15 7.93 -2.31 12.95
N SER A 16 7.96 -0.99 12.87
CA SER A 16 8.07 -0.10 14.04
C SER A 16 6.76 0.56 14.47
N LEU A 17 5.66 0.34 13.74
CA LEU A 17 4.36 0.98 13.97
C LEU A 17 3.61 0.41 15.18
N ASP A 18 2.80 1.27 15.80
CA ASP A 18 1.88 0.90 16.87
C ASP A 18 0.76 -0.04 16.38
N LYS A 19 0.31 -0.93 17.28
CA LYS A 19 -0.67 -1.98 16.99
C LYS A 19 -1.98 -1.44 16.42
N GLU A 20 -2.49 -0.34 16.94
CA GLU A 20 -3.78 0.19 16.51
C GLU A 20 -3.71 0.82 15.11
N THR A 21 -2.63 1.54 14.83
CA THR A 21 -2.39 2.17 13.52
C THR A 21 -2.12 1.11 12.45
N VAL A 22 -1.25 0.15 12.75
CA VAL A 22 -0.85 -0.87 11.77
C VAL A 22 -2.00 -1.81 11.40
N LEU A 23 -2.91 -2.14 12.32
CA LEU A 23 -4.05 -2.99 11.99
C LEU A 23 -4.95 -2.34 10.92
N LYS A 24 -5.17 -1.02 11.01
CA LYS A 24 -5.91 -0.26 9.99
C LYS A 24 -5.15 -0.22 8.67
N LEU A 25 -3.85 0.08 8.73
CA LEU A 25 -2.99 0.18 7.54
C LEU A 25 -2.82 -1.17 6.82
N LEU A 26 -2.71 -2.28 7.54
CA LEU A 26 -2.59 -3.61 6.94
C LEU A 26 -3.85 -4.02 6.20
N GLU A 27 -5.02 -3.62 6.68
CA GLU A 27 -6.28 -3.82 5.96
C GLU A 27 -6.31 -3.01 4.66
N GLU A 28 -6.01 -1.71 4.74
CA GLU A 28 -5.96 -0.82 3.57
C GLU A 28 -4.92 -1.30 2.54
N ALA A 29 -3.71 -1.61 3.00
CA ALA A 29 -2.64 -2.17 2.18
C ALA A 29 -3.03 -3.49 1.52
N SER A 30 -3.78 -4.36 2.21
CA SER A 30 -4.25 -5.62 1.63
C SER A 30 -5.26 -5.38 0.51
N ASP A 31 -6.17 -4.41 0.69
CA ASP A 31 -7.14 -4.05 -0.34
C ASP A 31 -6.44 -3.40 -1.55
N GLU A 32 -5.39 -2.60 -1.35
CA GLU A 32 -4.58 -2.06 -2.43
C GLU A 32 -3.82 -3.15 -3.19
N VAL A 33 -3.20 -4.10 -2.48
CA VAL A 33 -2.55 -5.26 -3.11
C VAL A 33 -3.56 -6.09 -3.91
N ASP A 34 -4.78 -6.25 -3.43
CA ASP A 34 -5.86 -6.87 -4.18
C ASP A 34 -6.22 -6.09 -5.45
N LYS A 35 -6.34 -4.76 -5.37
CA LYS A 35 -6.61 -3.90 -6.53
C LYS A 35 -5.48 -3.99 -7.56
N LEU A 36 -4.22 -3.91 -7.12
CA LEU A 36 -3.04 -4.02 -7.98
C LEU A 36 -2.94 -5.39 -8.68
N THR A 37 -3.43 -6.44 -8.02
CA THR A 37 -3.49 -7.78 -8.62
C THR A 37 -4.79 -8.06 -9.37
N TYR A 38 -5.67 -7.07 -9.50
CA TYR A 38 -7.00 -7.17 -10.12
C TYR A 38 -7.87 -8.27 -9.48
N GLY A 39 -7.79 -8.42 -8.16
CA GLY A 39 -8.53 -9.40 -7.36
C GLY A 39 -8.16 -10.87 -7.64
N ARG A 40 -7.06 -11.14 -8.34
CA ARG A 40 -6.63 -12.51 -8.67
C ARG A 40 -6.29 -13.33 -7.42
N ILE A 41 -5.79 -12.69 -6.37
CA ILE A 41 -5.47 -13.34 -5.09
C ILE A 41 -6.76 -13.85 -4.44
N ARG A 42 -7.78 -12.99 -4.27
CA ARG A 42 -9.10 -13.38 -3.75
C ARG A 42 -9.76 -14.46 -4.60
N LYS A 43 -9.69 -14.36 -5.93
CA LYS A 43 -10.28 -15.35 -6.85
C LYS A 43 -9.68 -16.75 -6.70
N LYS A 44 -8.36 -16.86 -6.54
CA LYS A 44 -7.72 -18.15 -6.25
C LYS A 44 -7.94 -18.60 -4.80
N GLY A 45 -8.10 -17.66 -3.89
CA GLY A 45 -8.11 -17.88 -2.45
C GLY A 45 -6.67 -17.89 -1.92
N PHE A 46 -6.38 -17.06 -0.93
CA PHE A 46 -5.04 -16.89 -0.38
C PHE A 46 -4.42 -18.20 0.11
N ASN A 47 -5.21 -19.07 0.73
CA ASN A 47 -4.77 -20.37 1.23
C ASN A 47 -4.40 -21.37 0.12
N ASN A 48 -4.93 -21.19 -1.10
CA ASN A 48 -4.64 -22.04 -2.26
C ASN A 48 -3.35 -21.63 -3.00
N LEU A 49 -2.71 -20.53 -2.59
CA LEU A 49 -1.44 -20.11 -3.13
C LEU A 49 -0.28 -20.90 -2.52
N THR A 50 0.83 -20.99 -3.26
CA THR A 50 2.04 -21.61 -2.73
C THR A 50 2.56 -20.82 -1.54
N GLU A 51 3.29 -21.48 -0.66
CA GLU A 51 3.89 -20.82 0.51
C GLU A 51 4.77 -19.64 0.12
N TYR A 52 5.57 -19.80 -0.94
CA TYR A 52 6.37 -18.73 -1.51
C TYR A 52 5.52 -17.54 -1.97
N GLN A 53 4.40 -17.78 -2.67
CA GLN A 53 3.51 -16.71 -3.11
C GLN A 53 2.84 -15.99 -1.94
N ARG A 54 2.38 -16.75 -0.92
CA ARG A 54 1.80 -16.17 0.29
C ARG A 54 2.81 -15.29 1.01
N GLU A 55 4.05 -15.74 1.16
CA GLU A 55 5.12 -14.95 1.81
C GLU A 55 5.45 -13.67 1.03
N LEU A 56 5.46 -13.71 -0.31
CA LEU A 56 5.64 -12.51 -1.12
C LEU A 56 4.48 -11.51 -0.93
N ILE A 57 3.24 -11.99 -0.90
CA ILE A 57 2.07 -11.14 -0.67
C ILE A 57 2.11 -10.52 0.72
N LYS A 58 2.44 -11.31 1.76
CA LYS A 58 2.57 -10.79 3.13
C LYS A 58 3.62 -9.68 3.20
N LYS A 59 4.80 -9.89 2.60
CA LYS A 59 5.84 -8.86 2.52
C LYS A 59 5.35 -7.61 1.80
N ALA A 60 4.68 -7.76 0.65
CA ALA A 60 4.14 -6.65 -0.11
C ALA A 60 3.13 -5.82 0.70
N VAL A 61 2.24 -6.48 1.45
CA VAL A 61 1.29 -5.79 2.34
C VAL A 61 2.01 -5.02 3.45
N CYS A 62 3.04 -5.60 4.08
CA CYS A 62 3.83 -4.89 5.09
C CYS A 62 4.51 -3.64 4.53
N TYR A 63 5.16 -3.77 3.37
CA TYR A 63 5.81 -2.63 2.71
C TYR A 63 4.80 -1.55 2.33
N GLN A 64 3.63 -1.95 1.85
CA GLN A 64 2.58 -1.00 1.48
C GLN A 64 2.02 -0.28 2.72
N ALA A 65 1.85 -0.98 3.84
CA ALA A 65 1.42 -0.36 5.09
C ALA A 65 2.43 0.68 5.61
N ASP A 66 3.73 0.37 5.56
CA ASP A 66 4.79 1.35 5.89
C ASP A 66 4.77 2.53 4.91
N PHE A 67 4.61 2.25 3.62
CA PHE A 67 4.55 3.30 2.59
C PHE A 67 3.37 4.26 2.83
N ILE A 68 2.17 3.74 3.10
CA ILE A 68 0.99 4.55 3.41
C ILE A 68 1.22 5.34 4.70
N ASN A 69 1.85 4.76 5.72
CA ASN A 69 2.16 5.49 6.96
C ASN A 69 3.15 6.65 6.73
N THR A 70 4.22 6.40 5.98
CA THR A 70 5.28 7.39 5.74
C THR A 70 4.84 8.47 4.75
N TYR A 71 4.15 8.09 3.68
CA TYR A 71 3.86 8.95 2.54
C TYR A 71 2.38 9.34 2.41
N GLY A 72 1.45 8.66 3.09
CA GLY A 72 0.01 8.94 2.97
C GLY A 72 -0.36 10.38 3.32
N SER A 73 0.33 11.00 4.28
CA SER A 73 0.18 12.42 4.61
C SER A 73 0.69 13.35 3.50
N TYR A 74 1.71 12.93 2.75
CA TYR A 74 2.25 13.67 1.60
C TYR A 74 1.39 13.48 0.34
N LEU A 75 0.83 12.29 0.13
CA LEU A 75 -0.11 12.01 -0.97
C LEU A 75 -1.47 12.70 -0.78
N SER A 76 -1.90 12.90 0.46
CA SER A 76 -3.11 13.68 0.81
C SER A 76 -2.90 15.19 0.66
N SER A 77 -1.64 15.64 0.55
CA SER A 77 -1.35 17.05 0.30
C SER A 77 -1.83 17.43 -1.10
N PRO A 78 -2.70 18.46 -1.26
CA PRO A 78 -3.20 18.89 -2.56
C PRO A 78 -2.13 19.51 -3.47
N LEU A 79 -0.86 19.49 -3.05
CA LEU A 79 0.28 19.93 -3.83
C LEU A 79 0.59 18.89 -4.92
N GLY A 80 -0.17 18.94 -6.01
CA GLY A 80 0.20 18.37 -7.30
C GLY A 80 1.40 19.08 -7.97
N GLY A 81 2.24 19.79 -7.19
CA GLY A 81 3.31 20.66 -7.68
C GLY A 81 4.29 21.10 -6.60
N PHE A 82 5.58 20.87 -6.85
CA PHE A 82 6.73 21.35 -6.06
C PHE A 82 7.64 22.13 -7.02
N SER A 83 7.90 23.41 -6.73
CA SER A 83 8.77 24.27 -7.55
C SER A 83 10.14 24.42 -6.90
N ILE A 84 11.21 24.15 -7.65
CA ILE A 84 12.59 24.47 -7.28
C ILE A 84 13.21 25.30 -8.41
N GLY A 85 13.62 26.52 -8.09
CA GLY A 85 14.23 27.45 -9.05
C GLY A 85 13.31 27.79 -10.23
N ASP A 86 13.82 27.66 -11.44
CA ASP A 86 13.13 28.01 -12.70
C ASP A 86 12.17 26.92 -13.23
N VAL A 87 11.94 25.84 -12.48
CA VAL A 87 11.05 24.75 -12.91
C VAL A 87 9.75 24.79 -12.10
N SER A 88 8.64 25.06 -12.78
CA SER A 88 7.28 24.96 -12.25
C SER A 88 6.59 23.71 -12.79
N LEU A 89 6.00 22.92 -11.88
CA LEU A 89 5.17 21.75 -12.21
C LEU A 89 3.81 21.90 -11.54
N SER A 90 2.74 21.73 -12.31
CA SER A 90 1.35 21.84 -11.84
C SER A 90 0.54 20.72 -12.47
N PHE A 91 -0.12 19.88 -11.66
CA PHE A 91 -1.01 18.83 -12.17
C PHE A 91 -2.38 18.81 -11.49
N GLY A 92 -3.41 18.78 -12.35
CA GLY A 92 -4.82 18.73 -12.05
C GLY A 92 -5.28 17.38 -11.49
N LYS A 93 -6.43 17.42 -10.83
CA LYS A 93 -6.91 16.43 -9.86
C LYS A 93 -7.73 15.31 -10.52
N ASP A 94 -7.29 14.81 -11.67
CA ASP A 94 -8.19 14.03 -12.54
C ASP A 94 -8.00 12.51 -12.52
N ASN A 95 -7.03 11.91 -11.83
CA ASN A 95 -6.91 10.44 -11.81
C ASN A 95 -6.29 9.88 -10.53
N GLN A 96 -7.10 9.74 -9.47
CA GLN A 96 -6.75 8.95 -8.29
C GLN A 96 -7.22 7.49 -8.47
N GLY A 97 -6.35 6.68 -9.10
CA GLY A 97 -6.44 5.22 -9.09
C GLY A 97 -5.57 4.61 -7.99
N ALA A 98 -5.83 3.35 -7.63
CA ALA A 98 -5.23 2.61 -6.50
C ALA A 98 -3.72 2.26 -6.63
N GLY A 99 -2.97 3.03 -7.43
CA GLY A 99 -1.53 2.83 -7.65
C GLY A 99 -0.78 4.11 -8.04
N GLY A 100 -1.38 5.29 -7.87
CA GLY A 100 -0.84 6.54 -8.42
C GLY A 100 -1.18 6.71 -9.90
N VAL A 101 -1.17 7.98 -10.33
CA VAL A 101 -1.62 8.54 -11.62
C VAL A 101 -1.63 7.57 -12.81
N VAL A 102 -2.81 7.35 -13.38
CA VAL A 102 -2.95 6.83 -14.74
C VAL A 102 -2.80 8.01 -15.72
N ALA A 103 -1.80 7.93 -16.59
CA ALA A 103 -1.64 8.84 -17.71
C ALA A 103 -2.57 8.38 -18.85
N ASP A 104 -3.26 9.34 -19.46
CA ASP A 104 -3.82 9.19 -20.81
C ASP A 104 -2.68 9.17 -21.84
#